data_AF-W2F131-F1
#
_entry.id   AF-W2F131-F1
#
_cell.length_a   1.000
_cell.length_b   1.000
_cell.length_c   1.000
_cell.angle_alpha   90.00
_cell.angle_beta   90.00
_cell.angle_gamma   90.00
#
_symmetry.space_group_name_H-M   'P 1'
#
loop_
_entity.id
_entity.type
_entity.pdbx_description
1 polymer ?
#
loop_
_entity_poly.entity_id
_entity_poly.type
_entity_poly.pdbx_seq_one_letter_code
_entity_poly.pdbx_strand_id
1 'polypeptide(L)' 'MRVAAPAPLDLARTLAGWGAMIEVVEPETVRDELARIGAELTARYSSP' A
#
# COMPACT_ATOMS: atom_id res chain seq x y z
N MET A 1 12.94 -19.26 -8.59
CA MET A 1 13.66 -17.98 -8.58
C MET A 1 13.14 -17.18 -7.39
N ARG A 2 13.97 -16.79 -6.42
CA ARG A 2 13.54 -16.00 -5.25
C ARG A 2 14.21 -14.64 -5.38
N VAL A 3 13.44 -13.65 -5.81
CA VAL A 3 13.87 -12.25 -5.86
C VAL A 3 13.83 -11.75 -4.43
N ALA A 4 14.93 -11.18 -3.93
CA ALA A 4 14.87 -10.37 -2.72
C ALA A 4 13.95 -9.19 -3.06
N ALA A 5 12.69 -9.29 -2.68
CA ALA A 5 11.73 -8.24 -2.93
C ALA A 5 12.24 -6.98 -2.21
N PRO A 6 12.21 -5.81 -2.87
CA PRO A 6 12.38 -4.55 -2.16
C PRO A 6 11.41 -4.56 -0.96
N ALA A 7 11.82 -4.01 0.18
CA ALA A 7 11.14 -4.19 1.47
C ALA A 7 9.62 -4.04 1.34
N PRO A 8 8.78 -4.68 2.19
CA PRO A 8 7.31 -4.59 2.11
C PRO A 8 6.74 -3.18 1.80
N LEU A 9 7.46 -2.15 2.24
CA LEU A 9 7.27 -0.75 1.91
C LEU A 9 7.18 -0.43 0.40
N ASP A 10 8.09 -0.96 -0.41
CA ASP A 10 8.16 -0.68 -1.85
C ASP A 10 7.05 -1.39 -2.61
N LEU A 11 6.66 -2.60 -2.17
CA LEU A 11 5.49 -3.28 -2.70
C LEU A 11 4.21 -2.47 -2.42
N ALA A 12 4.01 -2.01 -1.18
CA ALA A 12 2.85 -1.21 -0.81
C ALA A 12 2.73 0.08 -1.64
N ARG A 13 3.85 0.76 -1.93
CA ARG A 13 3.86 1.96 -2.79
C ARG A 13 3.40 1.67 -4.22
N THR A 14 3.87 0.57 -4.83
CA THR A 14 3.41 0.16 -6.17
C THR A 14 1.92 -0.19 -6.16
N LEU A 15 1.47 -0.94 -5.15
CA LEU A 15 0.08 -1.37 -5.03
C LEU A 15 -0.90 -0.23 -4.72
N ALA A 16 -0.46 0.82 -4.01
CA ALA A 16 -1.29 1.96 -3.66
C ALA A 16 -1.91 2.65 -4.87
N GLY A 17 -1.25 2.61 -6.03
CA GLY A 17 -1.77 3.15 -7.28
C GLY A 17 -2.94 2.36 -7.87
N TRP A 18 -3.17 1.12 -7.45
CA TRP A 18 -4.26 0.28 -7.96
C TRP A 18 -5.56 0.46 -7.16
N GLY A 19 -5.48 0.98 -5.93
CA GLY A 19 -6.63 1.21 -5.08
C GLY A 19 -7.49 -0.05 -4.91
N ALA A 20 -8.81 0.09 -5.09
CA ALA A 20 -9.79 -0.97 -4.89
C ALA A 20 -9.83 -2.04 -6.00
N MET A 21 -8.91 -2.01 -6.97
CA MET A 21 -8.86 -3.03 -8.04
C MET A 21 -8.33 -4.38 -7.57
N ILE A 22 -7.66 -4.43 -6.41
CA ILE A 22 -7.05 -5.64 -5.85
C ILE A 22 -7.24 -5.73 -4.34
N GLU A 23 -7.04 -6.93 -3.80
CA GLU A 23 -7.01 -7.19 -2.37
C GLU A 23 -5.65 -7.80 -1.99
N VAL A 24 -5.02 -7.26 -0.94
CA VAL A 24 -3.79 -7.83 -0.37
C VAL A 24 -4.15 -8.81 0.74
N VAL A 25 -4.12 -10.09 0.40
CA VAL A 25 -4.45 -11.18 1.32
C VAL A 25 -3.33 -11.43 2.34
N GLU A 26 -2.06 -11.34 1.94
CA GLU A 26 -0.87 -11.42 2.81
C GLU A 26 0.35 -10.77 2.10
N PRO A 27 1.40 -10.36 2.83
CA PRO A 27 1.50 -10.32 4.30
C PRO A 27 0.79 -9.10 4.91
N GLU A 28 0.43 -9.20 6.19
CA GLU A 28 -0.25 -8.12 6.95
C GLU A 28 0.52 -6.79 6.91
N THR A 29 1.85 -6.84 6.97
CA THR A 29 2.70 -5.65 6.92
C THR A 29 2.53 -4.80 5.65
N VAL A 30 2.10 -5.39 4.53
CA VAL A 30 1.79 -4.64 3.31
C VAL A 30 0.45 -3.92 3.44
N ARG A 31 -0.54 -4.54 4.11
CA ARG A 31 -1.82 -3.87 4.39
C ARG A 31 -1.65 -2.69 5.34
N ASP A 32 -0.82 -2.84 6.38
CA ASP A 32 -0.54 -1.76 7.33
C ASP A 32 0.05 -0.54 6.63
N GLU A 33 0.98 -0.77 5.71
CA GLU A 33 1.61 0.30 4.94
C GLU A 33 0.65 0.93 3.93
N LEU A 34 -0.20 0.14 3.27
CA LEU A 34 -1.27 0.68 2.41
C LEU A 34 -2.25 1.54 3.20
N ALA A 35 -2.63 1.12 4.40
CA ALA A 35 -3.50 1.88 5.29
C ALA A 35 -2.86 3.22 5.70
N ARG A 36 -1.56 3.20 6.05
CA ARG A 36 -0.78 4.42 6.35
C ARG A 36 -0.77 5.39 5.17
N ILE A 37 -0.42 4.90 3.98
CA ILE A 37 -0.39 5.73 2.75
C ILE A 37 -1.78 6.31 2.46
N GLY A 38 -2.84 5.50 2.54
CA GLY A 38 -4.21 5.94 2.33
C GLY A 38 -4.65 7.03 3.30
N ALA A 39 -4.32 6.88 4.58
CA ALA A 39 -4.60 7.90 5.60
C ALA A 39 -3.86 9.22 5.32
N GLU A 40 -2.59 9.18 4.92
CA GLU A 40 -1.81 10.37 4.57
C GLU A 40 -2.36 11.10 3.34
N LEU A 41 -2.75 10.35 2.31
CA LEU A 41 -3.31 10.92 1.09
C LEU A 41 -4.69 11.52 1.34
N THR A 42 -5.57 10.80 2.03
CA THR A 42 -6.90 11.32 2.37
C THR A 42 -6.80 12.56 3.23
N ALA A 43 -5.99 12.56 4.30
CA ALA A 43 -5.79 13.74 5.15
C ALA A 43 -5.28 14.97 4.38
N ARG A 44 -4.46 14.77 3.34
CA ARG A 44 -3.90 15.86 2.53
C ARG A 44 -4.85 16.37 1.45
N TYR A 45 -5.68 15.50 0.88
CA TYR A 45 -6.43 15.78 -0.35
C TYR A 45 -7.96 15.68 -0.22
N SER A 46 -8.50 15.25 0.92
CA SER A 46 -9.94 15.37 1.19
C SER A 46 -10.26 16.84 1.48
N SER A 47 -10.64 17.59 0.44
CA SER A 47 -11.37 18.85 0.64
C SER A 47 -12.75 18.55 1.22
N PRO A 48 -13.30 19.45 2.07
CA PRO A 48 -14.64 19.30 2.65
C PRO A 48 -15.75 19.28 1.61
#